data_AF-A0A847IIU0-F1
#
_entry.id   AF-A0A847IIU0-F1
#
_cell.length_a   1.000
_cell.length_b   1.000
_cell.length_c   1.000
_cell.angle_alpha   90.00
_cell.angle_beta   90.00
_cell.angle_gamma   90.00
#
_symmetry.space_group_name_H-M   'P 1'
#
loop_
_entity.id
_entity.type
_entity.pdbx_description
1 polymer ?
#
loop_
_entity_poly.entity_id
_entity_poly.type
_entity_poly.pdbx_seq_one_letter_code
_entity_poly.pdbx_strand_id
1 'polypeptide(L)'
;MDQPAPGTFRSGFVCFVGRPNTGKSTLTNALVGDKVAITSNRPQTTRHTIRGIVTRPDAQLILVDTPGLHKPRTLLGKRLNDLVRETYSEVDVIGVCIPADEAIGPGDRRIIEEIMATTPRTRKVGIVTKIDRVTPDKVAAQLLALSKLMGPDSEVVPCSAKSGKQLDVLADLLVSQCDEGPAFYPDGELTDEPEQVLMAEFIREAALEGVRDELPHSLAVVIEEMIPREDSDIIDVHAILYVERDSQKGIIIGR
;
A
#
# COMPACT_ATOMS: atom_id res chain seq x y z
N MET A 1 -4.63 -11.67 -26.75
CA MET A 1 -3.67 -12.37 -27.64
C MET A 1 -2.78 -11.27 -28.19
N ASP A 2 -1.47 -11.23 -27.96
CA ASP A 2 -0.49 -12.29 -27.73
C ASP A 2 0.04 -12.35 -26.29
N GLN A 3 0.37 -13.55 -25.81
CA GLN A 3 1.31 -13.67 -24.68
C GLN A 3 2.70 -13.25 -25.18
N PRO A 4 3.44 -12.42 -24.42
CA PRO A 4 4.78 -11.99 -24.80
C PRO A 4 5.69 -13.21 -25.01
N ALA A 5 6.62 -13.10 -25.96
CA ALA A 5 7.53 -14.17 -26.30
C ALA A 5 8.30 -14.66 -25.04
N PRO A 6 8.48 -15.99 -24.86
CA PRO A 6 9.19 -16.52 -23.72
C PRO A 6 10.64 -15.99 -23.68
N GLY A 7 11.01 -15.33 -22.57
CA GLY A 7 12.37 -14.83 -22.31
C GLY A 7 12.55 -13.31 -22.23
N THR A 8 11.48 -12.50 -22.32
CA THR A 8 11.59 -11.02 -22.15
C THR A 8 10.61 -10.42 -21.15
N PHE A 9 9.66 -11.20 -20.62
CA PHE A 9 8.64 -10.72 -19.71
C PHE A 9 9.02 -11.00 -18.26
N ARG A 10 8.93 -9.99 -17.40
CA ARG A 10 9.22 -10.12 -15.97
C ARG A 10 7.98 -9.96 -15.14
N SER A 11 7.87 -10.72 -14.07
CA SER A 11 6.68 -10.67 -13.22
C SER A 11 7.05 -10.94 -11.78
N GLY A 12 6.40 -10.27 -10.84
CA GLY A 12 6.61 -10.57 -9.44
C GLY A 12 5.74 -9.78 -8.48
N PHE A 13 5.69 -10.28 -7.26
CA PHE A 13 5.00 -9.68 -6.14
C PHE A 13 5.94 -8.69 -5.44
N VAL A 14 5.47 -7.46 -5.24
CA VAL A 14 6.21 -6.39 -4.58
C VAL A 14 5.43 -5.93 -3.36
N CYS A 15 5.95 -6.17 -2.15
CA CYS A 15 5.32 -5.69 -0.92
C CYS A 15 5.89 -4.33 -0.52
N PHE A 16 5.02 -3.34 -0.32
CA PHE A 16 5.43 -2.08 0.32
C PHE A 16 5.29 -2.18 1.84
N VAL A 17 6.36 -1.87 2.55
CA VAL A 17 6.44 -1.94 4.01
C VAL A 17 6.99 -0.65 4.60
N GLY A 18 6.59 -0.37 5.83
CA GLY A 18 6.99 0.84 6.56
C GLY A 18 5.96 1.21 7.60
N ARG A 19 6.25 2.26 8.37
CA ARG A 19 5.32 2.77 9.38
C ARG A 19 3.95 3.15 8.78
N PRO A 20 2.91 3.33 9.60
CA PRO A 20 1.71 4.03 9.16
C PRO A 20 2.06 5.41 8.57
N ASN A 21 1.28 5.86 7.59
CA ASN A 21 1.41 7.17 6.94
C ASN A 21 2.70 7.43 6.15
N THR A 22 3.51 6.41 5.84
CA THR A 22 4.68 6.57 4.95
C THR A 22 4.33 6.73 3.47
N GLY A 23 3.05 6.61 3.09
CA GLY A 23 2.58 6.81 1.71
C GLY A 23 2.52 5.55 0.85
N LYS A 24 2.48 4.35 1.46
CA LYS A 24 2.40 3.05 0.76
C LYS A 24 1.19 2.95 -0.17
N SER A 25 -0.02 3.05 0.35
CA SER A 25 -1.26 2.99 -0.45
C SER A 25 -1.35 4.09 -1.50
N THR A 26 -0.85 5.30 -1.19
CA THR A 26 -0.76 6.39 -2.17
C THR A 26 0.21 6.04 -3.30
N LEU A 27 1.32 5.38 -2.99
CA LEU A 27 2.29 4.90 -3.97
C LEU A 27 1.72 3.76 -4.82
N THR A 28 1.01 2.81 -4.21
CA THR A 28 0.29 1.74 -4.92
C THR A 28 -0.67 2.33 -5.94
N ASN A 29 -1.57 3.23 -5.53
CA ASN A 29 -2.52 3.88 -6.43
C ASN A 29 -1.81 4.62 -7.56
N ALA A 30 -0.73 5.34 -7.26
CA ALA A 30 0.00 6.11 -8.26
C ALA A 30 0.73 5.24 -9.29
N LEU A 31 1.21 4.06 -8.89
CA LEU A 31 1.84 3.09 -9.79
C LEU A 31 0.80 2.31 -10.63
N VAL A 32 -0.35 1.98 -10.05
CA VAL A 32 -1.48 1.36 -10.77
C VAL A 32 -2.13 2.34 -11.74
N GLY A 33 -2.14 3.63 -11.40
CA GLY A 33 -2.78 4.68 -12.18
C GLY A 33 -4.25 4.90 -11.82
N ASP A 34 -4.78 4.16 -10.86
CA ASP A 34 -6.14 4.28 -10.34
C ASP A 34 -6.18 4.05 -8.83
N LYS A 35 -7.29 4.43 -8.19
CA LYS A 35 -7.49 4.32 -6.75
C LYS A 35 -7.97 2.91 -6.38
N VAL A 36 -7.04 1.99 -6.19
CA VAL A 36 -7.34 0.59 -5.78
C VAL A 36 -7.21 0.35 -4.28
N ALA A 37 -6.50 1.23 -3.56
CA ALA A 37 -6.31 1.17 -2.12
C ALA A 37 -6.76 2.48 -1.46
N ILE A 38 -7.38 2.38 -0.28
CA ILE A 38 -7.80 3.58 0.45
C ILE A 38 -6.62 4.28 1.13
N THR A 39 -6.75 5.58 1.31
CA THR A 39 -5.73 6.46 1.87
C THR A 39 -6.31 7.33 2.98
N SER A 40 -5.57 7.48 4.08
CA SER A 40 -5.95 8.39 5.15
C SER A 40 -4.72 8.75 5.97
N ASN A 41 -4.75 9.93 6.58
CA ASN A 41 -3.73 10.37 7.52
C ASN A 41 -3.85 9.67 8.89
N ARG A 42 -4.85 8.79 9.07
CA ARG A 42 -5.05 8.01 10.28
C ARG A 42 -4.15 6.76 10.26
N PRO A 43 -3.55 6.37 11.41
CA PRO A 43 -2.92 5.06 11.51
C PRO A 43 -3.94 3.94 11.25
N GLN A 44 -3.46 2.80 10.73
CA GLN A 44 -4.30 1.61 10.46
C GLN A 44 -5.42 1.83 9.42
N THR A 45 -5.18 2.70 8.43
CA THR A 45 -6.06 2.88 7.27
C THR A 45 -6.26 1.56 6.53
N THR A 46 -5.19 0.92 6.06
CA THR A 46 -5.20 -0.40 5.42
C THR A 46 -5.32 -1.50 6.48
N ARG A 47 -6.32 -2.38 6.34
CA ARG A 47 -6.61 -3.45 7.32
C ARG A 47 -6.55 -4.87 6.75
N HIS A 48 -6.63 -5.02 5.43
CA HIS A 48 -6.33 -6.24 4.71
C HIS A 48 -5.27 -5.94 3.66
N THR A 49 -4.68 -6.97 3.11
CA THR A 49 -3.69 -6.85 2.04
C THR A 49 -4.43 -6.63 0.72
N ILE A 50 -4.13 -5.54 0.01
CA ILE A 50 -4.71 -5.24 -1.30
C ILE A 50 -3.65 -5.48 -2.37
N ARG A 51 -4.02 -6.11 -3.48
CA ARG A 51 -3.13 -6.21 -4.65
C ARG A 51 -3.53 -5.20 -5.70
N GLY A 52 -2.59 -4.32 -6.03
CA GLY A 52 -2.64 -3.46 -7.21
C GLY A 52 -1.84 -4.08 -8.34
N ILE A 53 -2.42 -4.16 -9.53
CA ILE A 53 -1.81 -4.83 -10.68
C ILE A 53 -1.31 -3.74 -11.64
N VAL A 54 -0.01 -3.75 -11.92
CA VAL A 54 0.62 -2.87 -12.91
C VAL A 54 1.06 -3.72 -14.08
N THR A 55 0.33 -3.63 -15.19
CA THR A 55 0.64 -4.37 -16.41
C THR A 55 1.33 -3.47 -17.43
N ARG A 56 2.48 -3.93 -17.94
CA ARG A 56 3.28 -3.31 -18.99
C ARG A 56 3.49 -4.31 -20.14
N PRO A 57 3.87 -3.85 -21.35
CA PRO A 57 4.20 -4.76 -22.44
C PRO A 57 5.33 -5.75 -22.12
N ASP A 58 6.25 -5.37 -21.22
CA ASP A 58 7.45 -6.12 -20.85
C ASP A 58 7.42 -6.69 -19.43
N ALA A 59 6.41 -6.39 -18.62
CA ALA A 59 6.34 -6.85 -17.24
C ALA A 59 4.95 -6.79 -16.59
N GLN A 60 4.77 -7.51 -15.49
CA GLN A 60 3.64 -7.33 -14.57
C GLN A 60 4.11 -7.26 -13.12
N LEU A 61 3.84 -6.14 -12.45
CA LEU A 61 4.09 -6.00 -11.01
C LEU A 61 2.78 -6.19 -10.26
N ILE A 62 2.80 -7.06 -9.24
CA ILE A 62 1.69 -7.25 -8.32
C ILE A 62 2.08 -6.53 -7.03
N LEU A 63 1.61 -5.29 -6.89
CA LEU A 63 1.89 -4.43 -5.76
C LEU A 63 1.00 -4.84 -4.58
N VAL A 64 1.63 -5.36 -3.55
CA VAL A 64 0.97 -5.83 -2.35
C VAL A 64 1.00 -4.71 -1.30
N ASP A 65 -0.09 -3.94 -1.19
CA ASP A 65 -0.24 -2.90 -0.17
C ASP A 65 -0.56 -3.54 1.17
N THR A 66 0.24 -3.24 2.18
CA THR A 66 0.12 -3.84 3.50
C THR A 66 -0.14 -2.80 4.60
N PRO A 67 -0.80 -3.19 5.71
CA PRO A 67 -0.92 -2.35 6.88
C PRO A 67 0.43 -1.80 7.37
N GLY A 68 0.41 -0.58 7.92
CA GLY A 68 1.63 0.01 8.49
C GLY A 68 2.12 -0.74 9.74
N LEU A 69 3.38 -1.16 9.75
CA LEU A 69 4.00 -1.82 10.90
C LEU A 69 4.16 -0.85 12.06
N HIS A 70 3.70 -1.26 13.24
CA HIS A 70 3.78 -0.46 14.47
C HIS A 70 3.85 -1.35 15.70
N LYS A 71 4.21 -0.79 16.87
CA LYS A 71 4.16 -1.55 18.13
C LYS A 71 2.68 -1.80 18.49
N PRO A 72 2.21 -3.05 18.53
CA PRO A 72 0.80 -3.33 18.72
C PRO A 72 0.37 -2.99 20.15
N ARG A 73 -0.79 -2.33 20.29
CA ARG A 73 -1.43 -2.01 21.58
C ARG A 73 -2.80 -2.69 21.74
N THR A 74 -3.33 -3.27 20.66
CA THR A 74 -4.62 -3.93 20.57
C THR A 74 -4.47 -5.28 19.85
N LEU A 75 -5.47 -6.17 19.98
CA LEU A 75 -5.49 -7.44 19.25
C LEU A 75 -5.53 -7.23 17.73
N LEU A 76 -6.27 -6.23 17.26
CA LEU A 76 -6.27 -5.84 15.84
C LEU A 76 -4.87 -5.47 15.37
N GLY A 77 -4.17 -4.58 16.10
CA GLY A 77 -2.80 -4.19 15.75
C GLY A 77 -1.83 -5.38 15.70
N LYS A 78 -1.99 -6.37 16.60
CA LYS A 78 -1.20 -7.60 16.55
C LYS A 78 -1.49 -8.41 15.27
N ARG A 79 -2.76 -8.64 14.96
CA ARG A 79 -3.18 -9.37 13.74
C ARG A 79 -2.71 -8.68 12.45
N LEU A 80 -2.78 -7.35 12.40
CA LEU A 80 -2.29 -6.58 11.26
C LEU A 80 -0.78 -6.76 11.06
N ASN A 81 0.01 -6.76 12.14
CA ASN A 81 1.44 -7.03 12.02
C ASN A 81 1.73 -8.47 11.59
N ASP A 82 0.97 -9.45 12.10
CA ASP A 82 1.14 -10.86 11.73
C ASP A 82 0.84 -11.05 10.22
N LEU A 83 -0.23 -10.44 9.70
CA LEU A 83 -0.56 -10.40 8.27
C LEU A 83 0.57 -9.80 7.43
N VAL A 84 1.15 -8.67 7.85
CA VAL A 84 2.24 -8.02 7.12
C VAL A 84 3.47 -8.94 7.03
N ARG A 85 3.78 -9.66 8.12
CA ARG A 85 4.92 -10.58 8.20
C ARG A 85 4.77 -11.79 7.31
N GLU A 86 3.57 -12.38 7.30
CA GLU A 86 3.21 -13.45 6.36
C GLU A 86 3.35 -12.94 4.92
N THR A 87 2.79 -11.77 4.62
CA THR A 87 2.82 -11.18 3.29
C THR A 87 4.24 -10.96 2.77
N TYR A 88 5.10 -10.23 3.50
CA TYR A 88 6.44 -9.93 2.98
C TYR A 88 7.36 -11.17 2.92
N SER A 89 7.00 -12.26 3.59
CA SER A 89 7.80 -13.50 3.56
C SER A 89 7.61 -14.31 2.27
N GLU A 90 6.57 -13.99 1.51
CA GLU A 90 6.18 -14.72 0.29
C GLU A 90 6.36 -13.88 -1.00
N VAL A 91 6.80 -12.62 -0.90
CA VAL A 91 7.02 -11.76 -2.08
C VAL A 91 8.42 -11.86 -2.64
N ASP A 92 8.56 -11.49 -3.92
CA ASP A 92 9.84 -11.46 -4.62
C ASP A 92 10.68 -10.24 -4.24
N VAL A 93 10.02 -9.09 -4.02
CA VAL A 93 10.66 -7.80 -3.72
C VAL A 93 9.96 -7.10 -2.55
N ILE A 94 10.75 -6.56 -1.62
CA ILE A 94 10.27 -5.74 -0.51
C ILE A 94 10.70 -4.28 -0.72
N GLY A 95 9.72 -3.39 -0.90
CA GLY A 95 9.93 -1.94 -0.95
C GLY A 95 9.80 -1.30 0.43
N VAL A 96 10.91 -0.83 1.00
CA VAL A 96 10.95 -0.18 2.32
C VAL A 96 10.68 1.32 2.16
N CYS A 97 9.47 1.76 2.52
CA CYS A 97 9.04 3.14 2.36
C CYS A 97 9.36 4.01 3.58
N ILE A 98 10.16 5.06 3.36
CA ILE A 98 10.50 6.09 4.35
C ILE A 98 10.11 7.47 3.80
N PRO A 99 9.30 8.26 4.53
CA PRO A 99 8.89 9.58 4.05
C PRO A 99 10.04 10.58 4.16
N ALA A 100 10.21 11.42 3.14
CA ALA A 100 11.26 12.43 3.08
C ALA A 100 11.04 13.60 4.05
N ASP A 101 9.81 13.84 4.48
CA ASP A 101 9.45 14.93 5.39
C ASP A 101 9.69 14.62 6.87
N GLU A 102 9.92 13.36 7.24
CA GLU A 102 10.19 12.92 8.62
C GLU A 102 11.62 12.39 8.79
N ALA A 103 12.17 12.47 10.00
CA ALA A 103 13.46 11.84 10.31
C ALA A 103 13.29 10.31 10.45
N ILE A 104 14.33 9.55 10.07
CA ILE A 104 14.36 8.09 10.27
C ILE A 104 14.45 7.77 11.77
N GLY A 105 13.31 7.41 12.34
CA GLY A 105 13.15 7.19 13.77
C GLY A 105 13.43 5.76 14.22
N PRO A 106 13.30 5.47 15.52
CA PRO A 106 13.47 4.11 16.06
C PRO A 106 12.50 3.08 15.47
N GLY A 107 11.27 3.50 15.12
CA GLY A 107 10.28 2.63 14.48
C GLY A 107 10.70 2.19 13.09
N ASP A 108 11.27 3.10 12.30
CA ASP A 108 11.79 2.80 10.96
C ASP A 108 12.98 1.83 11.04
N ARG A 109 13.94 2.11 11.93
CA ARG A 109 15.13 1.27 12.14
C ARG A 109 14.74 -0.15 12.54
N ARG A 110 13.82 -0.29 13.49
CA ARG A 110 13.31 -1.59 13.91
C ARG A 110 12.67 -2.37 12.76
N ILE A 111 11.87 -1.72 11.92
CA ILE A 111 11.24 -2.37 10.76
C ILE A 111 12.32 -2.85 9.78
N ILE A 112 13.30 -2.01 9.46
CA ILE A 112 14.42 -2.35 8.58
C ILE A 112 15.21 -3.53 9.15
N GLU A 113 15.62 -3.45 10.42
CA GLU A 113 16.35 -4.52 11.11
C GLU A 113 15.57 -5.85 11.09
N GLU A 114 14.26 -5.80 11.35
CA GLU A 114 13.39 -6.98 11.31
C GLU A 114 13.35 -7.60 9.91
N ILE A 115 13.08 -6.80 8.87
CA ILE A 115 13.04 -7.28 7.47
C ILE A 115 14.37 -7.89 7.06
N MET A 116 15.49 -7.21 7.35
CA MET A 116 16.81 -7.69 6.98
C MET A 116 17.16 -9.01 7.68
N ALA A 117 16.70 -9.20 8.91
CA ALA A 117 16.90 -10.44 9.66
C ALA A 117 15.99 -11.60 9.22
N THR A 118 14.72 -11.32 8.90
CA THR A 118 13.71 -12.36 8.61
C THR A 118 13.65 -12.75 7.14
N THR A 119 14.06 -11.87 6.23
CA THR A 119 13.99 -12.10 4.78
C THR A 119 15.35 -11.98 4.08
N PRO A 120 16.43 -12.63 4.57
CA PRO A 120 17.79 -12.37 4.08
C PRO A 120 17.97 -12.61 2.57
N ARG A 121 17.15 -13.46 1.95
CA ARG A 121 17.23 -13.81 0.52
C ARG A 121 16.32 -12.99 -0.40
N THR A 122 15.30 -12.32 0.13
CA THR A 122 14.36 -11.53 -0.67
C THR A 122 15.03 -10.24 -1.14
N ARG A 123 14.74 -9.76 -2.36
CA ARG A 123 15.33 -8.50 -2.86
C ARG A 123 14.69 -7.31 -2.11
N LYS A 124 15.47 -6.28 -1.77
CA LYS A 124 14.98 -5.09 -1.07
C LYS A 124 15.29 -3.81 -1.85
N VAL A 125 14.32 -2.90 -1.89
CA VAL A 125 14.47 -1.57 -2.47
C VAL A 125 14.08 -0.53 -1.42
N GLY A 126 14.96 0.42 -1.15
CA GLY A 126 14.64 1.58 -0.31
C GLY A 126 13.88 2.62 -1.11
N ILE A 127 12.76 3.10 -0.56
CA ILE A 127 11.91 4.07 -1.25
C ILE A 127 11.74 5.31 -0.37
N VAL A 128 12.31 6.43 -0.80
CA VAL A 128 12.13 7.72 -0.12
C VAL A 128 10.90 8.42 -0.71
N THR A 129 9.77 8.34 -0.02
CA THR A 129 8.48 8.86 -0.49
C THR A 129 8.29 10.35 -0.16
N LYS A 130 7.25 10.99 -0.73
CA LYS A 130 6.84 12.37 -0.42
C LYS A 130 7.91 13.44 -0.68
N ILE A 131 8.77 13.25 -1.68
CA ILE A 131 9.84 14.19 -1.99
C ILE A 131 9.35 15.58 -2.44
N ASP A 132 8.08 15.70 -2.82
CA ASP A 132 7.41 16.97 -3.14
C ASP A 132 7.28 17.92 -1.94
N ARG A 133 7.46 17.42 -0.71
CA ARG A 133 7.26 18.18 0.53
C ARG A 133 8.54 18.78 1.10
N VAL A 134 9.70 18.52 0.48
CA VAL A 134 11.01 18.87 1.03
C VAL A 134 11.97 19.38 -0.05
N THR A 135 13.08 19.98 0.39
CA THR A 135 14.14 20.47 -0.51
C THR A 135 14.98 19.31 -1.06
N PRO A 136 15.64 19.48 -2.23
CA PRO A 136 16.55 18.48 -2.79
C PRO A 136 17.66 18.03 -1.81
N ASP A 137 18.22 18.95 -1.03
CA ASP A 137 19.24 18.63 -0.03
C ASP A 137 18.71 17.68 1.06
N LYS A 138 17.45 17.87 1.49
CA LYS A 138 16.81 16.98 2.46
C LYS A 138 16.51 15.61 1.85
N VAL A 139 16.13 15.54 0.57
CA VAL A 139 15.98 14.27 -0.16
C VAL A 139 17.33 13.53 -0.21
N ALA A 140 18.40 14.21 -0.61
CA ALA A 140 19.74 13.63 -0.70
C ALA A 140 20.23 13.11 0.67
N ALA A 141 20.03 13.87 1.74
CA ALA A 141 20.35 13.45 3.09
C ALA A 141 19.55 12.19 3.51
N GLN A 142 18.26 12.14 3.17
CA GLN A 142 17.40 10.99 3.50
C GLN A 142 17.79 9.73 2.72
N LEU A 143 18.13 9.85 1.42
CA LEU A 143 18.64 8.76 0.60
C LEU A 143 19.91 8.16 1.20
N LEU A 144 20.87 9.02 1.56
CA LEU A 144 22.13 8.59 2.17
C LEU A 144 21.90 7.89 3.51
N ALA A 145 20.98 8.41 4.33
CA ALA A 145 20.64 7.82 5.61
C ALA A 145 19.98 6.44 5.46
N LEU A 146 19.06 6.29 4.51
CA LEU A 146 18.38 5.02 4.24
C LEU A 146 19.34 3.99 3.64
N SER A 147 20.15 4.38 2.65
CA SER A 147 21.17 3.51 2.03
C SER A 147 22.15 2.96 3.07
N LYS A 148 22.63 3.81 4.00
CA LYS A 148 23.48 3.36 5.12
C LYS A 148 22.82 2.33 6.03
N LEU A 149 21.50 2.40 6.21
CA LEU A 149 20.76 1.47 7.07
C LEU A 149 20.45 0.14 6.39
N MET A 150 20.18 0.18 5.08
CA MET A 150 19.87 -1.02 4.31
C MET A 150 21.13 -1.79 3.87
N GLY A 151 22.28 -1.11 3.84
CA GLY A 151 23.55 -1.69 3.44
C GLY A 151 23.88 -1.46 1.96
N PRO A 152 25.09 -1.85 1.54
CA PRO A 152 25.63 -1.51 0.21
C PRO A 152 24.89 -2.18 -0.96
N ASP A 153 24.24 -3.32 -0.72
CA ASP A 153 23.57 -4.11 -1.77
C ASP A 153 22.13 -3.66 -2.04
N SER A 154 21.65 -2.63 -1.34
CA SER A 154 20.28 -2.13 -1.48
C SER A 154 20.22 -0.88 -2.36
N GLU A 155 19.44 -0.98 -3.43
CA GLU A 155 19.08 0.18 -4.26
C GLU A 155 18.11 1.09 -3.49
N VAL A 156 18.32 2.41 -3.59
CA VAL A 156 17.45 3.40 -2.92
C VAL A 156 17.01 4.47 -3.91
N VAL A 157 15.70 4.62 -4.08
CA VAL A 157 15.10 5.56 -5.03
C VAL A 157 14.16 6.56 -4.33
N PRO A 158 14.26 7.86 -4.64
CA PRO A 158 13.28 8.84 -4.20
C PRO A 158 12.08 8.89 -5.16
N CYS A 159 10.87 9.07 -4.64
CA CYS A 159 9.70 9.31 -5.49
C CYS A 159 8.63 10.19 -4.80
N SER A 160 7.72 10.73 -5.60
CA SER A 160 6.47 11.32 -5.11
C SER A 160 5.29 10.75 -5.87
N ALA A 161 4.43 10.04 -5.14
CA ALA A 161 3.13 9.60 -5.64
C ALA A 161 2.21 10.79 -5.99
N LYS A 162 2.33 11.91 -5.27
CA LYS A 162 1.48 13.09 -5.46
C LYS A 162 1.83 13.86 -6.73
N SER A 163 3.12 14.06 -7.02
CA SER A 163 3.55 14.81 -8.19
C SER A 163 3.91 13.94 -9.41
N GLY A 164 3.88 12.61 -9.25
CA GLY A 164 4.31 11.67 -10.28
C GLY A 164 5.83 11.56 -10.46
N LYS A 165 6.62 12.28 -9.67
CA LYS A 165 8.07 12.36 -9.84
C LYS A 165 8.73 11.01 -9.54
N GLN A 166 9.47 10.48 -10.53
CA GLN A 166 10.26 9.24 -10.45
C GLN A 166 9.43 7.97 -10.19
N LEU A 167 8.14 7.97 -10.53
CA LEU A 167 7.33 6.76 -10.47
C LEU A 167 7.73 5.74 -11.56
N ASP A 168 8.07 6.23 -12.74
CA ASP A 168 8.65 5.46 -13.85
C ASP A 168 9.98 4.80 -13.44
N VAL A 169 10.89 5.59 -12.86
CA VAL A 169 12.19 5.10 -12.37
C VAL A 169 12.01 4.03 -11.30
N LEU A 170 11.06 4.23 -10.36
CA LEU A 170 10.73 3.24 -9.36
C LEU A 170 10.16 1.96 -10.00
N ALA A 171 9.22 2.08 -10.94
CA ALA A 171 8.61 0.94 -11.63
C ALA A 171 9.68 0.13 -12.39
N ASP A 172 10.55 0.79 -13.14
CA ASP A 172 11.65 0.16 -13.86
C ASP A 172 12.61 -0.57 -12.91
N LEU A 173 12.95 0.07 -11.78
CA LEU A 173 13.78 -0.56 -10.75
C LEU A 173 13.10 -1.80 -10.19
N LEU A 174 11.82 -1.74 -9.82
CA LEU A 174 11.08 -2.90 -9.31
C LEU A 174 11.01 -4.04 -10.35
N VAL A 175 10.72 -3.74 -11.62
CA VAL A 175 10.74 -4.71 -12.72
C VAL A 175 12.12 -5.36 -12.86
N SER A 176 13.20 -4.60 -12.75
CA SER A 176 14.57 -5.13 -12.84
C SER A 176 14.91 -6.11 -11.70
N GLN A 177 14.20 -6.01 -10.57
CA GLN A 177 14.32 -6.91 -9.42
C GLN A 177 13.40 -8.14 -9.52
N CYS A 178 12.46 -8.17 -10.46
CA CYS A 178 11.63 -9.36 -10.70
C CYS A 178 12.34 -10.34 -11.63
N ASP A 179 12.13 -11.63 -11.39
CA ASP A 179 12.58 -12.68 -12.30
C ASP A 179 11.69 -12.75 -13.55
N GLU A 180 12.18 -13.44 -14.58
CA GLU A 180 11.37 -13.76 -15.75
C GLU A 180 10.23 -14.70 -15.35
N GLY A 181 9.03 -14.45 -15.86
CA GLY A 181 7.85 -15.21 -15.49
C GLY A 181 6.64 -14.88 -16.36
N PRO A 182 5.51 -15.57 -16.17
CA PRO A 182 4.27 -15.28 -16.88
C PRO A 182 3.56 -14.07 -16.26
N ALA A 183 2.63 -13.47 -17.01
CA ALA A 183 1.61 -12.63 -16.38
C ALA A 183 0.77 -13.51 -15.42
N PHE A 184 0.60 -13.06 -14.18
CA PHE A 184 -0.23 -13.72 -13.17
C PHE A 184 -1.71 -13.38 -13.32
N TYR A 185 -2.01 -12.17 -13.81
CA TYR A 185 -3.36 -11.64 -14.01
C TYR A 185 -3.61 -11.24 -15.47
N PRO A 186 -4.86 -11.31 -15.95
CA PRO A 186 -5.26 -10.82 -17.26
C PRO A 186 -4.94 -9.32 -17.48
N ASP A 187 -4.73 -8.95 -18.74
CA ASP A 187 -4.57 -7.54 -19.13
C ASP A 187 -5.83 -6.73 -18.77
N GLY A 188 -5.63 -5.54 -18.21
CA GLY A 188 -6.70 -4.61 -17.84
C GLY A 188 -7.23 -4.76 -16.41
N GLU A 189 -6.89 -5.84 -15.70
CA GLU A 189 -7.17 -5.92 -14.26
C GLU A 189 -6.25 -4.97 -13.48
N LEU A 190 -6.84 -4.15 -12.62
CA LEU A 190 -6.12 -3.19 -11.76
C LEU A 190 -5.97 -3.71 -10.32
N THR A 191 -6.84 -4.62 -9.90
CA THR A 191 -6.85 -5.25 -8.58
C THR A 191 -7.62 -6.57 -8.62
N ASP A 192 -7.34 -7.47 -7.68
CA ASP A 192 -8.10 -8.72 -7.49
C ASP A 192 -9.18 -8.61 -6.38
N GLU A 193 -9.37 -7.42 -5.83
CA GLU A 193 -10.39 -7.16 -4.83
C GLU A 193 -11.81 -7.17 -5.44
N PRO A 194 -12.77 -7.88 -4.82
CA PRO A 194 -14.17 -7.82 -5.24
C PRO A 194 -14.72 -6.38 -5.16
N GLU A 195 -15.56 -6.01 -6.12
CA GLU A 195 -16.15 -4.66 -6.21
C GLU A 195 -16.87 -4.23 -4.91
N GLN A 196 -17.56 -5.15 -4.25
CA GLN A 196 -18.23 -4.90 -2.97
C GLN A 196 -17.24 -4.51 -1.87
N VAL A 197 -16.05 -5.12 -1.86
CA VAL A 197 -15.00 -4.82 -0.88
C VAL A 197 -14.43 -3.44 -1.15
N LEU A 198 -14.15 -3.11 -2.42
CA LEU A 198 -13.70 -1.77 -2.82
C LEU A 198 -14.70 -0.68 -2.44
N MET A 199 -16.00 -0.89 -2.71
CA MET A 199 -17.07 0.03 -2.31
C MET A 199 -17.11 0.23 -0.79
N ALA A 200 -17.08 -0.86 -0.01
CA ALA A 200 -17.05 -0.79 1.45
C ALA A 200 -15.84 -0.01 1.96
N GLU A 201 -14.67 -0.24 1.36
CA GLU A 201 -13.44 0.45 1.70
C GLU A 201 -13.51 1.95 1.39
N PHE A 202 -14.05 2.36 0.23
CA PHE A 202 -14.25 3.79 -0.08
C PHE A 202 -15.21 4.48 0.88
N ILE A 203 -16.31 3.83 1.24
CA ILE A 203 -17.23 4.35 2.27
C ILE A 203 -16.50 4.46 3.61
N ARG A 204 -15.68 3.47 3.97
CA ARG A 204 -14.87 3.50 5.20
C ARG A 204 -13.84 4.62 5.18
N GLU A 205 -13.17 4.87 4.05
CA GLU A 205 -12.23 5.97 3.87
C GLU A 205 -12.92 7.32 4.10
N ALA A 206 -14.09 7.52 3.50
CA ALA A 206 -14.90 8.72 3.72
C ALA A 206 -15.33 8.86 5.19
N ALA A 207 -15.74 7.76 5.84
CA ALA A 207 -16.08 7.76 7.26
C ALA A 207 -14.88 8.01 8.19
N LEU A 208 -13.65 7.69 7.74
CA LEU A 208 -12.40 8.01 8.44
C LEU A 208 -12.04 9.49 8.33
N GLU A 209 -12.62 10.21 7.36
CA GLU A 209 -12.49 11.64 7.23
C GLU A 209 -13.26 12.35 8.36
N GLY A 210 -12.65 13.33 9.02
CA GLY A 210 -13.29 14.08 10.11
C GLY A 210 -13.33 13.39 11.48
N VAL A 211 -13.33 12.06 11.57
CA VAL A 211 -13.32 11.34 12.87
C VAL A 211 -11.95 11.40 13.56
N ARG A 212 -11.96 11.43 14.91
CA ARG A 212 -10.77 11.54 15.77
C ARG A 212 -10.75 10.46 16.86
N ASP A 213 -9.66 10.43 17.61
CA ASP A 213 -9.45 9.58 18.78
C ASP A 213 -9.54 8.07 18.45
N GLU A 214 -10.37 7.30 19.17
CA GLU A 214 -10.44 5.84 19.01
C GLU A 214 -11.30 5.37 17.82
N LEU A 215 -12.10 6.26 17.21
CA LEU A 215 -13.03 5.93 16.13
C LEU A 215 -12.38 5.27 14.90
N PRO A 216 -11.20 5.72 14.42
CA PRO A 216 -10.55 5.09 13.26
C PRO A 216 -10.30 3.59 13.42
N HIS A 217 -10.21 3.09 14.66
CA HIS A 217 -9.97 1.69 14.97
C HIS A 217 -11.26 0.87 15.13
N SER A 218 -12.40 1.53 15.35
CA SER A 218 -13.69 0.88 15.65
C SER A 218 -14.64 0.76 14.46
N LEU A 219 -14.27 1.27 13.27
CA LEU A 219 -15.14 1.28 12.09
C LEU A 219 -14.96 0.02 11.23
N ALA A 220 -16.07 -0.52 10.73
CA ALA A 220 -16.10 -1.50 9.64
C ALA A 220 -17.29 -1.21 8.73
N VAL A 221 -17.16 -1.44 7.43
CA VAL A 221 -18.25 -1.25 6.46
C VAL A 221 -18.45 -2.55 5.71
N VAL A 222 -19.71 -2.92 5.48
CA VAL A 222 -20.10 -4.08 4.69
C VAL A 222 -21.16 -3.63 3.68
N ILE A 223 -21.03 -4.05 2.43
CA ILE A 223 -22.10 -3.91 1.44
C ILE A 223 -23.07 -5.06 1.62
N GLU A 224 -24.32 -4.75 1.92
CA GLU A 224 -25.39 -5.73 2.12
C GLU A 224 -26.01 -6.11 0.77
N GLU A 225 -26.34 -5.11 -0.05
CA GLU A 225 -27.01 -5.31 -1.34
C GLU A 225 -26.53 -4.29 -2.37
N MET A 226 -26.49 -4.74 -3.64
CA MET A 226 -26.27 -3.89 -4.81
C MET A 226 -27.39 -4.18 -5.81
N ILE A 227 -28.26 -3.20 -6.04
CA ILE A 227 -29.47 -3.36 -6.84
C ILE A 227 -29.39 -2.39 -8.02
N PRO A 228 -29.17 -2.89 -9.25
CA PRO A 228 -29.31 -2.06 -10.44
C PRO A 228 -30.73 -1.50 -10.53
N ARG A 229 -30.88 -0.19 -10.72
CA ARG A 229 -32.19 0.40 -10.94
C ARG A 229 -32.67 0.09 -12.34
N GLU A 230 -33.95 -0.25 -12.47
CA GLU A 230 -34.59 -0.41 -13.77
C GLU A 230 -34.43 0.88 -14.61
N ASP A 231 -34.15 0.71 -15.89
CA ASP A 231 -34.03 1.78 -16.89
C ASP A 231 -33.01 2.89 -16.57
N SER A 232 -31.95 2.60 -15.81
CA SER A 232 -30.86 3.55 -15.59
C SER A 232 -29.50 2.88 -15.35
N ASP A 233 -28.41 3.62 -15.55
CA ASP A 233 -27.04 3.19 -15.21
C ASP A 233 -26.72 3.35 -13.71
N ILE A 234 -27.73 3.55 -12.85
CA ILE A 234 -27.56 3.77 -11.42
C ILE A 234 -27.70 2.45 -10.66
N ILE A 235 -26.80 2.22 -9.70
CA ILE A 235 -26.85 1.08 -8.77
C ILE A 235 -27.16 1.62 -7.38
N ASP A 236 -28.20 1.08 -6.75
CA ASP A 236 -28.48 1.29 -5.33
C ASP A 236 -27.58 0.40 -4.49
N VAL A 237 -26.72 1.02 -3.68
CA VAL A 237 -25.77 0.33 -2.81
C VAL A 237 -26.20 0.50 -1.36
N HIS A 238 -26.55 -0.60 -0.70
CA HIS A 238 -26.91 -0.63 0.71
C HIS A 238 -25.69 -1.03 1.52
N ALA A 239 -25.22 -0.13 2.39
CA ALA A 239 -24.02 -0.34 3.20
C ALA A 239 -24.33 -0.22 4.69
N ILE A 240 -23.76 -1.13 5.49
CA ILE A 240 -23.84 -1.11 6.95
C ILE A 240 -22.48 -0.67 7.50
N LEU A 241 -22.46 0.42 8.26
CA LEU A 241 -21.30 0.89 9.00
C LEU A 241 -21.42 0.50 10.47
N TYR A 242 -20.49 -0.36 10.91
CA TYR A 242 -20.38 -0.83 12.28
C TYR A 242 -19.44 0.06 13.11
N VAL A 243 -19.80 0.21 14.38
CA VAL A 243 -18.98 0.82 15.45
C VAL A 243 -18.93 -0.14 16.64
N GLU A 244 -17.93 -0.01 17.51
CA GLU A 244 -17.77 -0.89 18.67
C GLU A 244 -18.68 -0.50 19.86
N ARG A 245 -19.04 0.78 19.98
CA ARG A 245 -19.82 1.31 21.12
C ARG A 245 -20.89 2.29 20.67
N ASP A 246 -22.02 2.34 21.38
CA ASP A 246 -23.13 3.25 21.09
C ASP A 246 -22.72 4.73 21.11
N SER A 247 -21.78 5.10 21.98
CA SER A 247 -21.23 6.47 22.04
C SER A 247 -20.55 6.90 20.74
N GLN A 248 -20.02 5.95 19.98
CA GLN A 248 -19.37 6.20 18.69
C GLN A 248 -20.39 6.44 17.58
N LYS A 249 -21.55 5.77 17.64
CA LYS A 249 -22.64 5.91 16.65
C LYS A 249 -23.08 7.37 16.52
N GLY A 250 -23.26 8.07 17.64
CA GLY A 250 -23.63 9.49 17.64
C GLY A 250 -22.58 10.40 16.98
N ILE A 251 -21.29 10.04 17.07
CA ILE A 251 -20.22 10.82 16.44
C ILE A 251 -20.22 10.63 14.92
N ILE A 252 -20.47 9.40 14.45
CA ILE A 252 -20.53 9.09 13.02
C ILE A 252 -21.77 9.70 12.35
N ILE A 253 -22.94 9.64 13.00
CA ILE A 253 -24.17 10.23 12.46
C ILE A 253 -24.05 11.76 12.36
N GLY A 254 -23.30 12.38 13.26
CA GLY A 254 -23.27 13.85 13.37
C GLY A 254 -24.52 14.40 14.04
N ARG A 255 -24.60 15.73 14.13
CA ARG A 255 -25.78 16.43 14.67
C ARG A 255 -26.89 16.55 13.65
#